data_AF-A0A924UMW9-F1
#
_entry.id   AF-A0A924UMW9-F1
#
_cell.length_a   1.000
_cell.length_b   1.000
_cell.length_c   1.000
_cell.angle_alpha   90.00
_cell.angle_beta   90.00
_cell.angle_gamma   90.00
#
_symmetry.space_group_name_H-M   'P 1'
#
loop_
_entity.id
_entity.type
_entity.pdbx_description
1 polymer ?
#
loop_
_entity_poly.entity_id
_entity_poly.type
_entity_poly.pdbx_seq_one_letter_code
_entity_poly.pdbx_strand_id
1 'polypeptide(L)'
;MGKTKEGLQKFTNFEDLKTVEDFHELRQFDVKKFEDLRQWLLKKINEAQNMEVPVPGEMDRYFNRFENFMKVFDEHDNIEGVIMFKRDRWYVNESKIKKCVHDHLMSNRALPTNSFISQETGLSRVTIDKHLKNYCLHEFKQEEKDKLQMLSSIALNKLYSIGMETSNVKALKMFIDYTHGTIGDGSSITNNYIQINNTRIDAILLEQIPLKDKLRIEGIILKNTTLK
;
A
#
# COMPACT_ATOMS: atom_id res chain seq x y z
N MET A 1 22.96 24.12 37.72
CA MET A 1 23.07 25.06 36.58
C MET A 1 21.68 25.53 36.23
N GLY A 2 21.37 26.80 36.51
CA GLY A 2 20.05 27.38 36.23
C GLY A 2 19.86 27.54 34.72
N LYS A 3 18.91 26.79 34.15
CA LYS A 3 18.49 26.98 32.76
C LYS A 3 17.57 28.22 32.69
N THR A 4 17.88 29.14 31.77
CA THR A 4 17.27 30.46 31.62
C THR A 4 15.78 30.39 31.23
N LYS A 5 14.99 31.36 31.73
CA LYS A 5 13.55 31.50 31.45
C LYS A 5 13.21 31.56 29.94
N GLU A 6 14.12 32.04 29.10
CA GLU A 6 13.94 32.17 27.65
C GLU A 6 13.82 30.81 26.93
N GLY A 7 14.55 29.79 27.37
CA GLY A 7 14.47 28.44 26.79
C GLY A 7 13.14 27.74 27.07
N LEU A 8 12.54 27.99 28.23
CA LEU A 8 11.20 27.49 28.58
C LEU A 8 10.10 28.10 27.71
N GLN A 9 10.28 29.35 27.29
CA GLN A 9 9.28 30.10 26.54
C GLN A 9 9.05 29.48 25.14
N LYS A 10 10.11 28.93 24.52
CA LYS A 10 10.05 28.19 23.25
C LYS A 10 9.11 26.98 23.31
N PHE A 11 9.04 26.31 24.46
CA PHE A 11 8.23 25.09 24.65
C PHE A 11 6.90 25.36 25.37
N THR A 12 6.37 26.58 25.25
CA THR A 12 5.08 26.94 25.86
C THR A 12 3.92 26.58 24.96
N ASN A 13 4.15 26.56 23.64
CA ASN A 13 3.14 26.27 22.64
C ASN A 13 3.58 25.07 21.80
N PHE A 14 2.88 23.94 21.96
CA PHE A 14 3.15 22.72 21.19
C PHE A 14 2.89 22.88 19.68
N GLU A 15 2.13 23.91 19.28
CA GLU A 15 1.86 24.18 17.88
C GLU A 15 3.11 24.55 17.06
N ASP A 16 4.12 25.06 17.75
CA ASP A 16 5.36 25.52 17.15
C ASP A 16 6.36 24.39 16.94
N LEU A 17 6.17 23.23 17.58
CA LEU A 17 7.05 22.06 17.50
C LEU A 17 6.68 21.20 16.29
N LYS A 18 7.63 21.02 15.36
CA LYS A 18 7.35 20.42 14.05
C LYS A 18 8.38 19.36 13.65
N THR A 19 9.64 19.56 13.98
CA THR A 19 10.74 18.72 13.51
C THR A 19 11.22 17.74 14.58
N VAL A 20 12.03 16.77 14.14
CA VAL A 20 12.66 15.79 15.04
C VAL A 20 13.58 16.50 16.03
N GLU A 21 14.29 17.55 15.60
CA GLU A 21 15.17 18.37 16.43
C GLU A 21 14.39 19.12 17.51
N ASP A 22 13.24 19.73 17.18
CA ASP A 22 12.37 20.38 18.16
C ASP A 22 11.96 19.43 19.30
N PHE A 23 11.64 18.19 18.92
CA PHE A 23 11.21 17.15 19.85
C PHE A 23 12.38 16.62 20.69
N HIS A 24 13.58 16.46 20.12
CA HIS A 24 14.78 16.12 20.88
C HIS A 24 15.13 17.19 21.90
N GLU A 25 15.11 18.47 21.50
CA GLU A 25 15.36 19.59 22.40
C GLU A 25 14.36 19.61 23.54
N LEU A 26 13.06 19.43 23.26
CA LEU A 26 12.02 19.36 24.29
C LEU A 26 12.28 18.21 25.26
N ARG A 27 12.59 17.00 24.78
CA ARG A 27 12.85 15.83 25.61
C ARG A 27 14.03 16.06 26.57
N GLN A 28 15.11 16.65 26.08
CA GLN A 28 16.29 16.98 26.89
C GLN A 28 16.03 18.11 27.91
N PHE A 29 15.10 19.00 27.58
CA PHE A 29 14.78 20.15 28.40
C PHE A 29 13.77 19.82 29.51
N ASP A 30 12.68 19.14 29.16
CA ASP A 30 11.55 18.82 30.04
C ASP A 30 10.85 17.52 29.60
N VAL A 31 11.22 16.41 30.24
CA VAL A 31 10.66 15.07 29.97
C VAL A 31 9.15 15.01 30.22
N LYS A 32 8.63 15.78 31.20
CA LYS A 32 7.20 15.78 31.50
C LYS A 32 6.41 16.47 30.39
N LYS A 33 6.87 17.63 29.93
CA LYS A 33 6.27 18.31 28.77
C LYS A 33 6.35 17.48 27.50
N PHE A 34 7.40 16.67 27.35
CA PHE A 34 7.52 15.75 26.22
C PHE A 34 6.42 14.67 26.23
N GLU A 35 6.06 14.12 27.39
CA GLU A 35 4.90 13.21 27.49
C GLU A 35 3.57 13.95 27.29
N ASP A 36 3.43 15.17 27.81
CA ASP A 36 2.24 16.00 27.58
C ASP A 36 2.04 16.30 26.08
N LEU A 37 3.13 16.51 25.32
CA LEU A 37 3.11 16.70 23.88
C LEU A 37 2.52 15.47 23.16
N ARG A 38 2.84 14.26 23.61
CA ARG A 38 2.29 13.02 23.04
C ARG A 38 0.77 13.02 23.13
N GLN A 39 0.24 13.29 24.32
CA GLN A 39 -1.20 13.34 24.57
C GLN A 39 -1.87 14.44 23.75
N TRP A 40 -1.21 15.60 23.65
CA TRP A 40 -1.69 16.71 22.84
C TRP A 40 -1.74 16.36 21.35
N LEU A 41 -0.71 15.71 20.78
CA LEU A 41 -0.69 15.30 19.38
C LEU A 41 -1.79 14.28 19.06
N LEU A 42 -1.98 13.27 19.93
CA LEU A 42 -3.05 12.29 19.78
C LEU A 42 -4.43 12.95 19.82
N LYS A 43 -4.62 13.91 20.73
CA LYS A 43 -5.84 14.71 20.80
C LYS A 43 -6.07 15.50 19.51
N LYS A 44 -5.03 16.14 18.97
CA LYS A 44 -5.12 16.91 17.71
C LYS A 44 -5.43 16.04 16.49
N ILE A 45 -4.85 14.85 16.41
CA ILE A 45 -5.21 13.88 15.37
C ILE A 45 -6.68 13.51 15.49
N ASN A 46 -7.15 13.19 16.70
CA ASN A 46 -8.55 12.82 16.93
C ASN A 46 -9.52 13.97 16.60
N GLU A 47 -9.20 15.20 17.04
CA GLU A 47 -9.95 16.41 16.69
C GLU A 47 -10.04 16.56 15.17
N ALA A 48 -8.91 16.53 14.46
CA ALA A 48 -8.88 16.65 12.99
C ALA A 48 -9.60 15.51 12.26
N GLN A 49 -9.64 14.30 12.84
CA GLN A 49 -10.34 13.15 12.27
C GLN A 49 -11.85 13.24 12.37
N ASN A 50 -12.37 13.89 13.42
CA ASN A 50 -13.77 13.95 13.80
C ASN A 50 -14.39 15.34 13.60
N MET A 51 -13.72 16.25 12.89
CA MET A 51 -14.29 17.55 12.53
C MET A 51 -15.56 17.37 11.71
N GLU A 52 -16.61 18.11 12.06
CA GLU A 52 -17.85 18.18 11.28
C GLU A 52 -17.58 18.77 9.88
N VAL A 53 -16.69 19.77 9.81
CA VAL A 53 -16.20 20.35 8.57
C VAL A 53 -14.70 20.10 8.47
N PRO A 54 -14.26 19.10 7.69
CA PRO A 54 -12.84 18.77 7.58
C PRO A 54 -12.03 19.88 6.91
N VAL A 55 -10.84 20.14 7.44
CA VAL A 55 -9.87 21.09 6.85
C VAL A 55 -8.82 20.32 6.07
N PRO A 56 -8.70 20.52 4.74
CA PRO A 56 -7.73 19.80 3.91
C PRO A 56 -6.29 19.92 4.42
N GLY A 57 -5.66 18.78 4.70
CA GLY A 57 -4.27 18.68 5.11
C GLY A 57 -4.01 18.90 6.60
N GLU A 58 -5.01 19.35 7.38
CA GLU A 58 -4.86 19.55 8.83
C GLU A 58 -4.62 18.22 9.56
N MET A 59 -5.27 17.15 9.10
CA MET A 59 -5.02 15.80 9.61
C MET A 59 -3.60 15.33 9.28
N ASP A 60 -3.15 15.53 8.04
CA ASP A 60 -1.80 15.16 7.59
C ASP A 60 -0.71 15.90 8.37
N ARG A 61 -0.97 17.17 8.73
CA ARG A 61 -0.08 18.00 9.57
C ARG A 61 0.20 17.33 10.91
N TYR A 62 -0.83 16.95 11.67
CA TYR A 62 -0.61 16.34 12.99
C TYR A 62 -0.09 14.90 12.90
N PHE A 63 -0.51 14.13 11.88
CA PHE A 63 0.07 12.83 11.61
C PHE A 63 1.59 12.89 11.37
N ASN A 64 2.04 13.83 10.53
CA ASN A 64 3.46 13.99 10.24
C ASN A 64 4.26 14.42 11.48
N ARG A 65 3.68 15.28 12.33
CA ARG A 65 4.30 15.65 13.61
C ARG A 65 4.39 14.48 14.57
N PHE A 66 3.34 13.66 14.69
CA PHE A 66 3.37 12.48 15.54
C PHE A 66 4.37 11.43 15.04
N GLU A 67 4.50 11.26 13.73
CA GLU A 67 5.55 10.41 13.15
C GLU A 67 6.95 10.89 13.55
N ASN A 68 7.21 12.20 13.46
CA ASN A 68 8.47 12.79 13.91
C ASN A 68 8.67 12.67 15.43
N PHE A 69 7.61 12.82 16.23
CA PHE A 69 7.64 12.61 17.67
C PHE A 69 8.03 11.16 18.02
N MET A 70 7.45 10.17 17.34
CA MET A 70 7.72 8.75 17.59
C MET A 70 9.18 8.37 17.32
N LYS A 71 9.83 9.01 16.33
CA LYS A 71 11.28 8.85 16.09
C LYS A 71 12.14 9.28 17.27
N VAL A 72 11.66 10.25 18.07
CA VAL A 72 12.36 10.74 19.26
C VAL A 72 11.96 9.98 20.51
N PHE A 73 10.70 9.53 20.60
CA PHE A 73 10.14 8.88 21.78
C PHE A 73 10.86 7.57 22.12
N ASP A 74 11.19 6.76 21.11
CA ASP A 74 11.83 5.47 21.30
C ASP A 74 13.34 5.58 21.03
N GLU A 75 14.18 5.60 22.07
CA GLU A 75 15.65 5.70 21.97
C GLU A 75 16.30 4.43 21.35
N HIS A 76 15.51 3.40 21.06
CA HIS A 76 15.99 2.09 20.60
C HIS A 76 15.67 1.75 19.14
N ASP A 77 15.47 2.75 18.27
CA ASP A 77 15.11 2.48 16.86
C ASP A 77 13.91 1.53 16.77
N ASN A 78 12.86 1.78 17.56
CA ASN A 78 11.62 1.01 17.48
C ASN A 78 10.84 1.38 16.20
N ILE A 79 11.43 0.94 15.09
CA ILE A 79 10.91 0.99 13.74
C ILE A 79 9.50 0.38 13.71
N GLU A 80 9.22 -0.61 14.55
CA GLU A 80 7.93 -1.29 14.60
C GLU A 80 6.78 -0.36 15.02
N GLY A 81 6.95 0.43 16.09
CA GLY A 81 5.92 1.39 16.52
C GLY A 81 5.60 2.44 15.46
N VAL A 82 6.61 2.95 14.77
CA VAL A 82 6.43 3.90 13.66
C VAL A 82 5.75 3.23 12.45
N ILE A 83 6.12 2.00 12.12
CA ILE A 83 5.50 1.22 11.05
C ILE A 83 4.03 0.95 11.37
N MET A 84 3.70 0.51 12.59
CA MET A 84 2.32 0.25 13.00
C MET A 84 1.48 1.52 12.87
N PHE A 85 1.97 2.66 13.34
CA PHE A 85 1.28 3.94 13.21
C PHE A 85 1.05 4.33 11.74
N LYS A 86 2.05 4.14 10.87
CA LYS A 86 1.93 4.39 9.43
C LYS A 86 0.88 3.49 8.78
N ARG A 87 0.84 2.22 9.19
CA ARG A 87 -0.14 1.24 8.71
C ARG A 87 -1.55 1.64 9.13
N ASP A 88 -1.75 2.02 10.38
CA ASP A 88 -3.05 2.44 10.89
C ASP A 88 -3.53 3.72 10.18
N ARG A 89 -2.63 4.72 10.03
CA ARG A 89 -2.90 5.92 9.24
C ARG A 89 -3.33 5.57 7.82
N TRP A 90 -2.63 4.65 7.16
CA TRP A 90 -2.95 4.22 5.80
C TRP A 90 -4.37 3.63 5.73
N TYR A 91 -4.71 2.70 6.61
CA TYR A 91 -6.04 2.08 6.60
C TYR A 91 -7.16 3.08 6.90
N VAL A 92 -6.96 4.00 7.85
CA VAL A 92 -7.94 5.05 8.15
C VAL A 92 -8.16 5.95 6.94
N ASN A 93 -7.08 6.40 6.30
CA ASN A 93 -7.16 7.25 5.11
C ASN A 93 -7.83 6.52 3.95
N GLU A 94 -7.47 5.26 3.72
CA GLU A 94 -8.08 4.44 2.68
C GLU A 94 -9.59 4.27 2.90
N SER A 95 -10.00 3.95 4.14
CA SER A 95 -11.41 3.80 4.49
C SER A 95 -12.20 5.08 4.23
N LYS A 96 -11.65 6.25 4.61
CA LYS A 96 -12.25 7.56 4.32
C LYS A 96 -12.40 7.81 2.82
N ILE A 97 -11.37 7.51 2.03
CA ILE A 97 -11.41 7.68 0.57
C ILE A 97 -12.45 6.74 -0.05
N LYS A 98 -12.42 5.44 0.30
CA LYS A 98 -13.38 4.42 -0.19
C LYS A 98 -14.82 4.85 0.10
N LYS A 99 -15.09 5.29 1.34
CA LYS A 99 -16.41 5.78 1.75
C LYS A 99 -16.83 7.00 0.94
N CYS A 100 -15.98 8.03 0.85
CA CYS A 100 -16.28 9.26 0.11
C CYS A 100 -16.59 8.97 -1.38
N VAL A 101 -15.78 8.11 -2.02
CA VAL A 101 -16.01 7.70 -3.41
C VAL A 101 -17.33 6.95 -3.56
N HIS A 102 -17.62 6.01 -2.66
CA HIS A 102 -18.86 5.26 -2.67
C HIS A 102 -20.08 6.17 -2.51
N ASP A 103 -20.10 6.98 -1.46
CA ASP A 103 -21.23 7.87 -1.13
C ASP A 103 -21.49 8.86 -2.28
N HIS A 104 -20.43 9.47 -2.83
CA HIS A 104 -20.56 10.39 -3.95
C HIS A 104 -21.11 9.70 -5.21
N LEU A 105 -20.63 8.48 -5.53
CA LEU A 105 -21.11 7.70 -6.67
C LEU A 105 -22.59 7.32 -6.51
N MET A 106 -23.01 6.95 -5.30
CA MET A 106 -24.40 6.58 -5.03
C MET A 106 -25.34 7.77 -5.16
N SER A 107 -24.95 8.95 -4.66
CA SER A 107 -25.78 10.15 -4.69
C SER A 107 -25.79 10.86 -6.04
N ASN A 108 -24.65 10.91 -6.75
CA ASN A 108 -24.48 11.75 -7.93
C ASN A 108 -24.36 10.97 -9.24
N ARG A 109 -24.26 9.62 -9.18
CA ARG A 109 -24.02 8.75 -10.35
C ARG A 109 -22.76 9.10 -11.14
N ALA A 110 -21.81 9.78 -10.50
CA ALA A 110 -20.54 10.20 -11.08
C ALA A 110 -19.41 9.91 -10.09
N LEU A 111 -18.16 9.83 -10.58
CA LEU A 111 -16.99 9.72 -9.72
C LEU A 111 -16.61 11.10 -9.18
N PRO A 112 -16.23 11.22 -7.89
CA PRO A 112 -15.77 12.49 -7.36
C PRO A 112 -14.41 12.88 -7.91
N THR A 113 -14.15 14.19 -7.96
CA THR A 113 -12.81 14.71 -8.23
C THR A 113 -11.93 14.63 -6.97
N ASN A 114 -10.61 14.61 -7.13
CA ASN A 114 -9.69 14.62 -5.97
C ASN A 114 -9.87 15.87 -5.09
N SER A 115 -10.30 16.99 -5.68
CA SER A 115 -10.66 18.20 -4.94
C SER A 115 -11.83 17.97 -4.01
N PHE A 116 -12.88 17.30 -4.51
CA PHE A 116 -14.06 16.94 -3.71
C PHE A 116 -13.67 15.97 -2.59
N ILE A 117 -12.91 14.91 -2.91
CA ILE A 117 -12.43 13.96 -1.91
C ILE A 117 -11.63 14.69 -0.82
N SER A 118 -10.76 15.63 -1.19
CA SER A 118 -9.96 16.41 -0.24
C SER A 118 -10.80 17.26 0.70
N GLN A 119 -11.85 17.90 0.18
CA GLN A 119 -12.80 18.69 0.97
C GLN A 119 -13.61 17.81 1.93
N GLU A 120 -14.17 16.71 1.45
CA GLU A 120 -15.02 15.83 2.25
C GLU A 120 -14.27 15.01 3.28
N THR A 121 -13.00 14.66 3.01
CA THR A 121 -12.23 13.78 3.90
C THR A 121 -11.25 14.53 4.80
N GLY A 122 -10.94 15.80 4.48
CA GLY A 122 -9.87 16.58 5.11
C GLY A 122 -8.46 16.10 4.78
N LEU A 123 -8.31 15.10 3.91
CA LEU A 123 -7.00 14.62 3.45
C LEU A 123 -6.42 15.61 2.44
N SER A 124 -5.09 15.74 2.43
CA SER A 124 -4.44 16.50 1.37
C SER A 124 -4.59 15.78 0.02
N ARG A 125 -4.57 16.56 -1.07
CA ARG A 125 -4.57 16.00 -2.43
C ARG A 125 -3.39 15.06 -2.67
N VAL A 126 -2.23 15.34 -2.07
CA VAL A 126 -1.03 14.49 -2.19
C VAL A 126 -1.28 13.11 -1.56
N THR A 127 -1.89 13.06 -0.38
CA THR A 127 -2.28 11.81 0.28
C THR A 127 -3.27 11.03 -0.59
N ILE A 128 -4.30 11.70 -1.12
CA ILE A 128 -5.32 11.08 -1.98
C ILE A 128 -4.67 10.50 -3.25
N ASP A 129 -3.84 11.28 -3.94
CA ASP A 129 -3.13 10.83 -5.14
C ASP A 129 -2.27 9.60 -4.85
N LYS A 130 -1.56 9.58 -3.71
CA LYS A 130 -0.77 8.42 -3.29
C LYS A 130 -1.64 7.18 -3.10
N HIS A 131 -2.80 7.33 -2.45
CA HIS A 131 -3.75 6.22 -2.25
C HIS A 131 -4.34 5.71 -3.56
N LEU A 132 -4.74 6.60 -4.47
CA LEU A 132 -5.37 6.21 -5.73
C LEU A 132 -4.36 5.59 -6.71
N LYS A 133 -3.15 6.14 -6.83
CA LYS A 133 -2.12 5.64 -7.76
C LYS A 133 -1.48 4.33 -7.28
N ASN A 134 -1.21 4.21 -5.99
CA ASN A 134 -0.49 3.06 -5.44
C ASN A 134 -1.43 2.04 -4.76
N TYR A 135 -2.74 2.12 -5.01
CA TYR A 135 -3.73 1.30 -4.33
C TYR A 135 -3.37 -0.19 -4.36
N CYS A 136 -3.08 -0.77 -5.52
CA CYS A 136 -2.80 -2.22 -5.65
C CYS A 136 -1.39 -2.63 -5.19
N LEU A 137 -0.47 -1.68 -5.05
CA LEU A 137 0.97 -1.90 -4.86
C LEU A 137 1.46 -1.53 -3.47
N HIS A 138 0.61 -0.98 -2.60
CA HIS A 138 1.05 -0.55 -1.27
C HIS A 138 1.38 -1.74 -0.37
N GLU A 139 2.48 -1.65 0.41
CA GLU A 139 2.98 -2.72 1.30
C GLU A 139 1.93 -3.17 2.34
N PHE A 140 1.14 -2.23 2.85
CA PHE A 140 0.07 -2.50 3.83
C PHE A 140 -1.18 -3.17 3.23
N LYS A 141 -1.16 -3.58 1.95
CA LYS A 141 -2.29 -4.28 1.30
C LYS A 141 -2.24 -5.79 1.45
N GLN A 142 -1.13 -6.35 1.91
CA GLN A 142 -0.94 -7.80 1.87
C GLN A 142 -2.06 -8.53 2.61
N GLU A 143 -2.46 -8.03 3.78
CA GLU A 143 -3.55 -8.62 4.55
C GLU A 143 -4.91 -8.60 3.82
N GLU A 144 -5.25 -7.52 3.11
CA GLU A 144 -6.47 -7.45 2.29
C GLU A 144 -6.41 -8.44 1.13
N LYS A 145 -5.23 -8.60 0.50
CA LYS A 145 -5.00 -9.59 -0.55
C LYS A 145 -5.17 -11.02 -0.02
N ASP A 146 -4.58 -11.33 1.14
CA ASP A 146 -4.67 -12.64 1.77
C ASP A 146 -6.13 -12.98 2.12
N LYS A 147 -6.87 -12.00 2.66
CA LYS A 147 -8.32 -12.14 2.94
C LYS A 147 -9.12 -12.38 1.66
N LEU A 148 -8.86 -11.63 0.59
CA LEU A 148 -9.53 -11.83 -0.71
C LEU A 148 -9.19 -13.19 -1.34
N GLN A 149 -7.95 -13.65 -1.20
CA GLN A 149 -7.52 -14.97 -1.65
C GLN A 149 -8.25 -16.08 -0.87
N MET A 150 -8.36 -15.94 0.46
CA MET A 150 -9.13 -16.85 1.29
C MET A 150 -10.61 -16.89 0.88
N LEU A 151 -11.24 -15.72 0.65
CA LEU A 151 -12.62 -15.64 0.18
C LEU A 151 -12.81 -16.22 -1.22
N SER A 152 -11.81 -16.08 -2.09
CA SER A 152 -11.83 -16.64 -3.44
C SER A 152 -11.89 -18.17 -3.39
N SER A 153 -11.13 -18.81 -2.50
CA SER A 153 -11.23 -20.26 -2.27
C SER A 153 -12.64 -20.69 -1.83
N ILE A 154 -13.29 -19.92 -0.95
CA ILE A 154 -14.66 -20.19 -0.50
C ILE A 154 -15.65 -20.03 -1.66
N ALA A 155 -15.53 -18.95 -2.45
CA ALA A 155 -16.38 -18.69 -3.60
C ALA A 155 -16.24 -19.77 -4.68
N LEU A 156 -15.01 -20.24 -4.95
CA LEU A 156 -14.74 -21.32 -5.89
C LEU A 156 -15.34 -22.64 -5.43
N ASN A 157 -15.24 -22.99 -4.15
CA ASN A 157 -15.89 -24.18 -3.59
C ASN A 157 -17.41 -24.10 -3.77
N LYS A 158 -18.02 -22.94 -3.50
CA LYS A 158 -19.46 -22.77 -3.70
C LYS A 158 -19.85 -22.87 -5.18
N LEU A 159 -19.04 -22.32 -6.07
CA LEU A 159 -19.23 -22.42 -7.52
C LEU A 159 -19.18 -23.88 -8.01
N TYR A 160 -18.24 -24.67 -7.49
CA TYR A 160 -18.16 -26.11 -7.75
C TYR A 160 -19.41 -26.85 -7.24
N SER A 161 -19.82 -26.62 -5.99
CA SER A 161 -21.04 -27.25 -5.44
C SER A 161 -22.28 -26.94 -6.28
N ILE A 162 -22.47 -25.68 -6.69
CA ILE A 162 -23.57 -25.29 -7.59
C ILE A 162 -23.50 -26.09 -8.90
N GLY A 163 -22.30 -26.14 -9.50
CA GLY A 163 -22.07 -26.88 -10.74
C GLY A 163 -22.44 -28.36 -10.63
N MET A 164 -22.06 -29.01 -9.53
CA MET A 164 -22.35 -30.42 -9.28
C MET A 164 -23.82 -30.69 -8.94
N GLU A 165 -24.42 -29.91 -8.04
CA GLU A 165 -25.79 -30.10 -7.57
C GLU A 165 -26.82 -29.82 -8.67
N THR A 166 -26.59 -28.79 -9.49
CA THR A 166 -27.53 -28.34 -10.52
C THR A 166 -27.17 -28.83 -11.93
N SER A 167 -26.10 -29.62 -12.07
CA SER A 167 -25.52 -30.00 -13.37
C SER A 167 -25.24 -28.78 -14.27
N ASN A 168 -24.86 -27.66 -13.68
CA ASN A 168 -24.62 -26.41 -14.39
C ASN A 168 -23.20 -26.41 -14.97
N VAL A 169 -23.12 -26.81 -16.24
CA VAL A 169 -21.87 -26.88 -17.02
C VAL A 169 -21.14 -25.53 -17.06
N LYS A 170 -21.85 -24.39 -17.06
CA LYS A 170 -21.23 -23.06 -17.05
C LYS A 170 -20.53 -22.77 -15.72
N ALA A 171 -21.12 -23.15 -14.60
CA ALA A 171 -20.50 -23.01 -13.27
C ALA A 171 -19.25 -23.89 -13.14
N LEU A 172 -19.33 -25.15 -13.60
CA LEU A 172 -18.17 -26.05 -13.62
C LEU A 172 -17.06 -25.56 -14.54
N LYS A 173 -17.41 -25.04 -15.73
CA LYS A 173 -16.44 -24.42 -16.64
C LYS A 173 -15.75 -23.23 -15.99
N MET A 174 -16.49 -22.32 -15.34
CA MET A 174 -15.89 -21.18 -14.63
C MET A 174 -14.99 -21.65 -13.48
N PHE A 175 -15.41 -22.67 -12.71
CA PHE A 175 -14.57 -23.26 -11.68
C PHE A 175 -13.26 -23.82 -12.24
N ILE A 176 -13.33 -24.59 -13.33
CA ILE A 176 -12.14 -25.13 -14.04
C ILE A 176 -11.25 -23.99 -14.53
N ASP A 177 -11.83 -22.99 -15.21
CA ASP A 177 -11.08 -21.85 -15.76
C ASP A 177 -10.33 -21.10 -14.65
N TYR A 178 -10.94 -20.88 -13.48
CA TYR A 178 -10.30 -20.20 -12.35
C TYR A 178 -9.27 -21.07 -11.60
N THR A 179 -9.50 -22.39 -11.48
CA THR A 179 -8.58 -23.31 -10.80
C THR A 179 -7.39 -23.72 -11.66
N HIS A 180 -7.56 -23.76 -12.98
CA HIS A 180 -6.48 -24.03 -13.94
C HIS A 180 -5.76 -22.74 -14.37
N GLY A 181 -6.43 -21.58 -14.29
CA GLY A 181 -5.82 -20.26 -14.51
C GLY A 181 -4.96 -19.74 -13.35
N THR A 182 -4.95 -20.40 -12.19
CA THR A 182 -4.19 -20.00 -10.98
C THR A 182 -2.86 -20.75 -10.79
N ILE A 183 -2.34 -21.43 -11.83
CA ILE A 183 -0.92 -21.85 -11.90
C ILE A 183 -0.03 -20.73 -12.51
N GLY A 184 -0.57 -19.53 -12.72
CA GLY A 184 0.19 -18.38 -13.18
C GLY A 184 -0.16 -17.12 -12.40
N ASP A 185 0.66 -16.77 -11.42
CA ASP A 185 0.77 -15.39 -10.99
C ASP A 185 1.00 -14.51 -12.23
N GLY A 186 0.05 -13.61 -12.50
CA GLY A 186 0.27 -12.20 -12.86
C GLY A 186 1.37 -11.85 -13.87
N SER A 187 1.77 -12.74 -14.76
CA SER A 187 2.64 -12.44 -15.88
C SER A 187 1.80 -12.49 -17.14
N SER A 188 2.07 -11.55 -18.04
CA SER A 188 1.69 -11.57 -19.44
C SER A 188 1.49 -12.97 -19.96
N ILE A 189 0.63 -13.15 -20.97
CA ILE A 189 0.73 -14.28 -21.90
C ILE A 189 2.20 -14.32 -22.37
N THR A 190 3.06 -15.03 -21.65
CA THR A 190 4.38 -15.40 -22.06
C THR A 190 4.09 -16.49 -23.04
N ASN A 191 4.00 -16.07 -24.31
CA ASN A 191 4.24 -16.97 -25.40
C ASN A 191 5.54 -17.69 -25.04
N ASN A 192 5.45 -18.94 -24.55
CA ASN A 192 6.57 -19.83 -24.22
C ASN A 192 7.28 -20.29 -25.51
N TYR A 193 7.31 -19.41 -26.50
CA TYR A 193 7.91 -19.59 -27.78
C TYR A 193 8.53 -18.27 -28.24
N ILE A 194 9.69 -18.38 -28.88
CA ILE A 194 10.31 -17.28 -29.61
C ILE A 194 9.86 -17.43 -31.06
N GLN A 195 9.37 -16.35 -31.68
CA GLN A 195 9.05 -16.34 -33.12
C GLN A 195 9.97 -15.38 -33.87
N ILE A 196 10.73 -15.90 -34.84
CA ILE A 196 11.59 -15.11 -35.73
C ILE A 196 11.23 -15.49 -37.16
N ASN A 197 10.83 -14.52 -38.00
CA ASN A 197 10.48 -14.75 -39.41
C ASN A 197 9.52 -15.95 -39.62
N ASN A 198 8.41 -15.98 -38.89
CA ASN A 198 7.42 -17.08 -38.88
C ASN A 198 7.92 -18.45 -38.38
N THR A 199 9.15 -18.54 -37.89
CA THR A 199 9.66 -19.74 -37.24
C THR A 199 9.39 -19.67 -35.75
N ARG A 200 8.56 -20.57 -35.23
CA ARG A 200 8.22 -20.70 -33.81
C ARG A 200 9.19 -21.68 -33.15
N ILE A 201 9.86 -21.26 -32.09
CA ILE A 201 10.78 -22.06 -31.27
C ILE A 201 10.19 -22.17 -29.87
N ASP A 202 9.78 -23.38 -29.46
CA ASP A 202 9.33 -23.68 -28.10
C ASP A 202 10.12 -24.84 -27.49
N ALA A 203 9.87 -25.12 -26.21
CA ALA A 203 10.59 -26.16 -25.45
C ALA A 203 10.46 -27.55 -26.10
N ILE A 204 9.30 -27.85 -26.67
CA ILE A 204 9.03 -29.15 -27.34
C ILE A 204 9.90 -29.27 -28.59
N LEU A 205 9.96 -28.21 -29.41
CA LEU A 205 10.85 -28.18 -30.57
C LEU A 205 12.31 -28.36 -30.15
N LEU A 206 12.77 -27.66 -29.10
CA LEU A 206 14.14 -27.79 -28.60
C LEU A 206 14.45 -29.22 -28.13
N GLU A 207 13.52 -29.89 -27.47
CA GLU A 207 13.71 -31.29 -27.04
C GLU A 207 13.89 -32.24 -28.22
N GLN A 208 13.15 -32.02 -29.32
CA GLN A 208 13.18 -32.84 -30.53
C GLN A 208 14.42 -32.62 -31.41
N ILE A 209 15.21 -31.56 -31.17
CA ILE A 209 16.45 -31.32 -31.93
C ILE A 209 17.49 -32.41 -31.60
N PRO A 210 18.14 -33.01 -32.61
CA PRO A 210 19.24 -33.95 -32.40
C PRO A 210 20.38 -33.35 -31.57
N LEU A 211 21.00 -34.17 -30.71
CA LEU A 211 22.06 -33.72 -29.80
C LEU A 211 23.21 -32.98 -30.52
N LYS A 212 23.57 -33.44 -31.73
CA LYS A 212 24.61 -32.82 -32.56
C LYS A 212 24.27 -31.37 -32.92
N ASP A 213 23.00 -31.07 -33.18
CA ASP A 213 22.54 -29.74 -33.56
C ASP A 213 22.34 -28.85 -32.33
N LYS A 214 21.93 -29.42 -31.18
CA LYS A 214 21.92 -28.72 -29.88
C LYS A 214 23.30 -28.18 -29.53
N LEU A 215 24.34 -29.02 -29.63
CA LEU A 215 25.73 -28.63 -29.37
C LEU A 215 26.22 -27.54 -30.33
N ARG A 216 25.76 -27.58 -31.59
CA ARG A 216 26.09 -26.54 -32.57
C ARG A 216 25.44 -25.20 -32.23
N ILE A 217 24.18 -25.21 -31.78
CA ILE A 217 23.45 -24.01 -31.33
C ILE A 217 24.17 -23.40 -30.11
N GLU A 218 24.52 -24.23 -29.12
CA GLU A 218 25.25 -23.80 -27.92
C GLU A 218 26.60 -23.14 -28.29
N GLY A 219 27.35 -23.75 -29.22
CA GLY A 219 28.61 -23.19 -29.72
C GLY A 219 28.47 -21.84 -30.42
N ILE A 220 27.34 -21.56 -31.09
CA ILE A 220 27.06 -20.25 -31.71
C ILE A 220 26.74 -19.21 -30.65
N ILE A 221 25.96 -19.57 -29.62
CA ILE A 221 25.60 -18.66 -28.53
C ILE A 221 26.85 -18.25 -27.76
N LEU A 222 27.66 -19.22 -27.34
CA LEU A 222 28.87 -18.97 -26.53
C LEU A 222 29.91 -18.10 -27.25
N LYS A 223 30.04 -18.22 -28.57
CA LYS A 223 30.92 -17.37 -29.40
C LYS A 223 30.46 -15.92 -29.50
N ASN A 224 29.15 -15.67 -29.41
CA ASN A 224 28.59 -14.31 -29.51
C ASN A 224 28.52 -13.61 -28.15
N THR A 225 28.49 -14.34 -27.04
CA THR A 225 28.49 -13.75 -25.69
C THR A 225 29.87 -13.24 -25.26
N THR A 226 30.95 -13.71 -25.89
CA THR A 226 32.35 -13.32 -25.60
C THR A 226 32.81 -12.04 -26.31
N LEU A 227 31.93 -11.36 -27.06
CA LEU A 227 32.22 -10.11 -27.77
C LEU A 227 31.67 -8.85 -27.06
N LYS A 228 31.57 -8.88 -25.73
CA LYS A 228 31.23 -7.69 -24.91
C LYS A 228 32.33 -7.36 -23.94
#